data_AF-A0A3C0S1U4-F1
#
_entry.id   AF-A0A3C0S1U4-F1
#
_cell.length_a   1.000
_cell.length_b   1.000
_cell.length_c   1.000
_cell.angle_alpha   90.00
_cell.angle_beta   90.00
_cell.angle_gamma   90.00
#
_symmetry.space_group_name_H-M   'P 1'
#
loop_
_entity.id
_entity.type
_entity.pdbx_description
1 polymer ?
#
loop_
_entity_poly.entity_id
_entity_poly.type
_entity_poly.pdbx_seq_one_letter_code
_entity_poly.pdbx_strand_id
1 'polypeptide(L)'
;MHVGGHAQTVNRTKVKQKHQSVSTTERPNIVVFFVDDLGWQDMSEPFYKVKTPINEKFHTPYLETLAKEAIKFTNAYATPVCTPSRVSFLTGLNAAHHRVTNWTHPKADTPTDSKDELLNPT
;
A
#
# COMPACT_ATOMS: atom_id res chain seq x y z
N MET A 1 -13.57 54.71 55.16
CA MET A 1 -12.30 53.97 54.98
C MET A 1 -12.49 53.02 53.81
N HIS A 2 -11.54 53.08 52.89
CA HIS A 2 -11.55 52.56 51.53
C HIS A 2 -10.97 51.14 51.53
N VAL A 3 -11.58 50.19 50.82
CA VAL A 3 -10.87 49.05 50.21
C VAL A 3 -11.69 48.53 49.03
N GLY A 4 -11.23 48.89 47.83
CA GLY A 4 -11.71 48.37 46.56
C GLY A 4 -11.13 46.98 46.27
N GLY A 5 -11.97 46.08 45.78
CA GLY A 5 -11.56 44.78 45.26
C GLY A 5 -11.14 44.90 43.79
N HIS A 6 -9.86 44.65 43.54
CA HIS A 6 -9.26 44.65 42.20
C HIS A 6 -9.85 43.55 41.31
N ALA A 7 -10.41 43.94 40.17
CA ALA A 7 -10.72 43.04 39.07
C ALA A 7 -9.42 42.54 38.44
N GLN A 8 -9.18 41.23 38.45
CA GLN A 8 -8.06 40.62 37.74
C GLN A 8 -8.37 40.58 36.24
N THR A 9 -7.63 41.36 35.46
CA THR A 9 -7.66 41.34 34.00
C THR A 9 -6.95 40.07 33.49
N VAL A 10 -7.72 39.12 32.96
CA VAL A 10 -7.18 37.94 32.28
C VAL A 10 -6.68 38.36 30.90
N ASN A 11 -5.37 38.52 30.75
CA ASN A 11 -4.72 38.78 29.45
C ASN A 11 -4.81 37.53 28.57
N ARG A 12 -5.80 37.51 27.66
CA ARG A 12 -5.85 36.55 26.54
C ARG A 12 -4.76 36.91 25.54
N THR A 13 -3.57 36.33 25.71
CA THR A 13 -2.52 36.36 24.70
C THR A 13 -3.04 35.66 23.45
N LYS A 14 -3.39 36.45 22.42
CA LYS A 14 -3.74 35.93 21.09
C LYS A 14 -2.52 35.19 20.53
N VAL A 15 -2.56 33.86 20.57
CA VAL A 15 -1.63 33.01 19.83
C VAL A 15 -1.84 33.32 18.35
N LYS A 16 -0.91 34.05 17.73
CA LYS A 16 -0.86 34.23 16.28
C LYS A 16 -0.53 32.87 15.67
N GLN A 17 -1.56 32.12 15.28
CA GLN A 17 -1.37 30.95 14.43
C GLN A 17 -0.87 31.42 13.07
N LYS A 18 0.41 31.18 12.81
CA LYS A 18 1.06 31.42 11.53
C LYS A 18 0.55 30.34 10.57
N HIS A 19 -0.55 30.63 9.87
CA HIS A 19 -1.01 29.78 8.78
C HIS A 19 0.03 29.91 7.66
N GLN A 20 0.98 28.98 7.64
CA GLN A 20 2.04 28.94 6.64
C GLN A 20 1.41 28.41 5.35
N SER A 21 1.14 29.30 4.40
CA SER A 21 0.71 28.93 3.05
C SER A 21 1.85 28.18 2.38
N VAL A 22 1.74 26.85 2.32
CA VAL A 22 2.69 26.00 1.62
C VAL A 22 2.50 26.21 0.12
N SER A 23 3.35 27.05 -0.48
CA SER A 23 3.54 27.08 -1.93
C SER A 23 4.61 26.06 -2.31
N THR A 24 4.21 24.83 -2.61
CA THR A 24 5.12 23.80 -3.13
C THR A 24 4.55 23.21 -4.40
N THR A 25 4.89 23.82 -5.54
CA THR A 25 4.74 23.22 -6.87
C THR A 25 5.93 22.30 -7.19
N GLU A 26 6.59 21.75 -6.18
CA GLU A 26 7.63 20.74 -6.38
C GLU A 26 6.95 19.42 -6.72
N ARG A 27 7.31 18.84 -7.87
CA ARG A 27 6.77 17.56 -8.31
C ARG A 27 7.27 16.47 -7.35
N PRO A 28 6.39 15.68 -6.72
CA PRO A 28 6.83 14.64 -5.82
C PRO A 28 7.54 13.52 -6.60
N ASN A 29 8.54 12.92 -5.97
CA ASN A 29 9.09 11.65 -6.45
C ASN A 29 8.09 10.53 -6.10
N ILE A 30 7.85 9.62 -7.04
CA ILE A 30 7.00 8.45 -6.83
C ILE A 30 7.91 7.22 -6.83
N VAL A 31 7.93 6.51 -5.70
CA VAL A 31 8.68 5.25 -5.54
C VAL A 31 7.68 4.12 -5.37
N VAL A 32 7.82 3.07 -6.19
CA VAL A 32 7.02 1.85 -6.09
C VAL A 32 7.92 0.72 -5.60
N PHE A 33 7.64 0.21 -4.40
CA PHE A 33 8.28 -0.98 -3.86
C PHE A 33 7.37 -2.20 -4.10
N PHE A 34 7.69 -3.02 -5.09
CA PHE A 34 6.86 -4.14 -5.53
C PHE A 34 7.56 -5.47 -5.29
N VAL A 35 7.04 -6.26 -4.34
CA VAL A 35 7.65 -7.53 -3.91
C VAL A 35 6.98 -8.70 -4.64
N ASP A 36 7.79 -9.69 -5.02
CA ASP A 36 7.32 -10.92 -5.67
C ASP A 36 6.86 -11.94 -4.63
N ASP A 37 5.73 -12.60 -4.88
CA ASP A 37 5.18 -13.70 -4.07
C ASP A 37 5.09 -13.47 -2.56
N LEU A 38 4.95 -12.21 -2.13
CA LEU A 38 4.76 -11.86 -0.73
C LEU A 38 3.30 -12.03 -0.32
N GLY A 39 3.01 -13.06 0.47
CA GLY A 39 1.67 -13.35 0.95
C GLY A 39 1.13 -12.30 1.91
N TRP A 40 -0.20 -12.25 2.03
CA TRP A 40 -0.90 -11.24 2.83
C TRP A 40 -0.57 -11.28 4.34
N GLN A 41 -0.07 -12.42 4.84
CA GLN A 41 0.37 -12.57 6.23
C GLN A 41 1.91 -12.64 6.37
N ASP A 42 2.66 -12.50 5.27
CA ASP A 42 4.11 -12.72 5.24
C ASP A 42 4.92 -11.52 5.75
N MET A 43 4.41 -10.86 6.79
CA MET A 43 5.01 -9.69 7.43
C MET A 43 4.72 -9.72 8.92
N SER A 44 5.52 -9.01 9.71
CA SER A 44 5.29 -8.85 11.14
C SER A 44 4.12 -7.91 11.49
N GLU A 45 3.82 -6.98 10.58
CA GLU A 45 2.67 -6.09 10.65
C GLU A 45 1.37 -6.84 10.29
N PRO A 46 0.35 -6.87 11.17
CA PRO A 46 -0.89 -7.60 10.89
C PRO A 46 -1.78 -6.82 9.92
N PHE A 47 -2.15 -7.45 8.80
CA PHE A 47 -3.16 -6.93 7.87
C PHE A 47 -4.59 -7.40 8.20
N TYR A 48 -4.72 -8.47 9.01
CA TYR A 48 -5.99 -8.90 9.57
C TYR A 48 -6.32 -8.18 10.88
N LYS A 49 -7.53 -8.39 11.40
CA LYS A 49 -8.02 -7.77 12.65
C LYS A 49 -7.22 -8.17 13.88
N VAL A 50 -6.65 -9.37 13.88
CA VAL A 50 -5.88 -9.94 15.00
C VAL A 50 -4.56 -10.45 14.44
N LYS A 51 -3.48 -10.26 15.20
CA LYS A 51 -2.15 -10.78 14.86
C LYS A 51 -2.19 -12.31 14.84
N THR A 52 -1.62 -12.91 13.80
CA THR A 52 -1.59 -14.37 13.64
C THR A 52 -0.23 -14.93 14.06
N PRO A 53 -0.14 -16.24 14.34
CA PRO A 53 1.15 -16.90 14.60
C PRO A 53 2.14 -16.80 13.44
N ILE A 54 1.67 -16.53 12.22
CA ILE A 54 2.53 -16.29 11.06
C ILE A 54 3.22 -14.94 11.20
N ASN A 55 2.48 -13.89 11.58
CA ASN A 55 3.05 -12.56 11.80
C ASN A 55 4.12 -12.54 12.91
N GLU A 56 4.01 -13.44 13.89
CA GLU A 56 5.01 -13.55 14.97
C GLU A 56 6.33 -14.18 14.52
N LYS A 57 6.34 -14.91 13.40
CA LYS A 57 7.55 -15.55 12.85
C LYS A 57 8.39 -14.60 11.99
N PHE A 58 7.75 -13.63 11.36
CA PHE A 58 8.43 -12.68 10.47
C PHE A 58 9.03 -11.52 11.26
N HIS A 59 10.10 -10.94 10.72
CA HIS A 59 10.77 -9.77 11.29
C HIS A 59 10.94 -8.70 10.22
N THR A 60 10.01 -7.74 10.17
CA THR A 60 10.00 -6.66 9.17
C THR A 60 9.85 -5.27 9.81
N PRO A 61 10.81 -4.83 10.65
CA PRO A 61 10.67 -3.63 11.49
C PRO A 61 10.52 -2.31 10.69
N TYR A 62 11.07 -2.25 9.48
CA TYR A 62 10.91 -1.07 8.62
C TYR A 62 9.50 -0.98 8.02
N LEU A 63 8.85 -2.12 7.74
CA LEU A 63 7.45 -2.14 7.29
C LEU A 63 6.50 -1.80 8.44
N GLU A 64 6.79 -2.24 9.67
CA GLU A 64 6.04 -1.82 10.87
C GLU A 64 6.12 -0.31 11.10
N THR A 65 7.30 0.28 10.86
CA THR A 65 7.49 1.73 10.98
C THR A 65 6.71 2.46 9.88
N LEU A 66 6.83 2.01 8.64
CA LEU A 66 6.09 2.56 7.52
C LEU A 66 4.57 2.51 7.75
N ALA A 67 4.05 1.40 8.29
CA ALA A 67 2.62 1.23 8.55
C ALA A 67 2.05 2.23 9.57
N LYS A 68 2.88 2.81 10.46
CA LYS A 68 2.45 3.86 11.42
C LYS A 68 2.27 5.23 10.76
N GLU A 69 2.94 5.44 9.63
CA GLU A 69 2.98 6.73 8.92
C GLU A 69 2.22 6.70 7.59
N ALA A 70 1.83 5.50 7.14
CA ALA A 70 1.17 5.27 5.86
C ALA A 70 -0.30 4.84 5.99
N ILE A 71 -1.01 4.88 4.86
CA ILE A 71 -2.33 4.26 4.74
C ILE A 71 -2.14 2.79 4.39
N LYS A 72 -2.68 1.90 5.22
CA LYS A 72 -2.67 0.45 5.01
C LYS A 72 -3.96 -0.01 4.31
N PHE A 73 -3.83 -0.60 3.13
CA PHE A 73 -4.95 -1.25 2.44
C PHE A 73 -5.04 -2.71 2.85
N THR A 74 -6.08 -3.07 3.61
CA THR A 74 -6.28 -4.46 4.06
C THR A 74 -6.93 -5.35 3.01
N ASN A 75 -7.49 -4.76 1.95
CA ASN A 75 -8.17 -5.43 0.85
C ASN A 75 -7.64 -4.94 -0.50
N ALA A 76 -6.35 -5.13 -0.76
CA ALA A 76 -5.72 -4.91 -2.07
C ALA A 76 -5.61 -6.25 -2.80
N TYR A 77 -6.02 -6.29 -4.08
CA TYR A 77 -6.08 -7.52 -4.88
C TYR A 77 -5.11 -7.46 -6.06
N ALA A 78 -4.58 -8.62 -6.41
CA ALA A 78 -3.77 -8.86 -7.60
C ALA A 78 -4.28 -10.12 -8.31
N THR A 79 -3.80 -10.35 -9.53
CA THR A 79 -4.00 -11.66 -10.17
C THR A 79 -3.10 -12.71 -9.49
N PRO A 80 -3.45 -14.00 -9.53
CA PRO A 80 -2.72 -15.02 -8.79
C PRO A 80 -1.36 -15.41 -9.42
N VAL A 81 -0.94 -14.76 -10.50
CA VAL A 81 0.33 -15.03 -11.20
C VAL A 81 1.11 -13.74 -11.42
N CYS A 82 2.45 -13.81 -11.34
CA CYS A 82 3.35 -12.65 -11.38
C CYS A 82 3.19 -11.80 -12.65
N THR A 83 3.15 -12.42 -13.83
CA THR A 83 3.10 -11.71 -15.12
C THR A 83 1.80 -10.94 -15.30
N PRO A 84 0.59 -11.53 -15.19
CA PRO A 84 -0.65 -10.77 -15.31
C PRO A 84 -0.73 -9.61 -14.31
N SER A 85 -0.29 -9.82 -13.06
CA SER A 85 -0.28 -8.77 -12.03
C SER A 85 0.61 -7.59 -12.41
N ARG A 86 1.81 -7.86 -12.92
CA ARG A 86 2.76 -6.83 -13.37
C ARG A 86 2.25 -6.09 -14.62
N VAL A 87 1.67 -6.80 -15.59
CA VAL A 87 1.13 -6.17 -16.80
C VAL A 87 -0.08 -5.30 -16.46
N SER A 88 -0.98 -5.77 -15.60
CA SER A 88 -2.12 -4.98 -15.12
C SER A 88 -1.66 -3.71 -14.37
N PHE A 89 -0.63 -3.84 -13.51
CA PHE A 89 -0.05 -2.70 -12.80
C PHE A 89 0.56 -1.65 -13.73
N LEU A 90 1.34 -2.05 -14.74
CA LEU A 90 2.04 -1.14 -15.65
C LEU A 90 1.11 -0.46 -16.67
N THR A 91 0.06 -1.17 -17.10
CA THR A 91 -0.84 -0.70 -18.15
C THR A 91 -2.12 -0.06 -17.63
N GLY A 92 -2.48 -0.32 -16.37
CA GLY A 92 -3.78 0.07 -15.81
C GLY A 92 -4.96 -0.73 -16.38
N LEU A 93 -4.69 -1.80 -17.14
CA LEU A 93 -5.73 -2.64 -17.76
C LEU A 93 -5.94 -3.92 -16.95
N ASN A 94 -7.17 -4.42 -16.92
CA ASN A 94 -7.45 -5.74 -16.36
C ASN A 94 -6.82 -6.85 -17.23
N ALA A 95 -6.46 -7.98 -16.61
CA ALA A 95 -5.91 -9.16 -17.30
C ALA A 95 -6.74 -9.66 -18.49
N ALA A 96 -8.08 -9.60 -18.39
CA ALA A 96 -8.96 -9.95 -19.49
C ALA A 96 -8.80 -9.01 -20.70
N HIS A 97 -8.42 -7.75 -20.48
CA HIS A 97 -8.24 -6.77 -21.55
C HIS A 97 -6.86 -6.90 -22.22
N HIS A 98 -5.79 -7.08 -21.44
CA HIS A 98 -4.44 -7.22 -21.99
C HIS A 98 -4.06 -8.64 -22.41
N ARG A 99 -4.89 -9.65 -22.10
CA ARG A 99 -4.79 -11.06 -22.56
C ARG A 99 -3.52 -11.81 -22.16
N VAL A 100 -2.74 -11.26 -21.24
CA VAL A 100 -1.61 -11.97 -20.61
C VAL A 100 -2.15 -12.53 -19.31
N THR A 101 -2.64 -13.77 -19.31
CA THR A 101 -3.38 -14.36 -18.18
C THR A 101 -2.58 -15.38 -17.38
N ASN A 102 -1.38 -15.73 -17.83
CA ASN A 102 -0.48 -16.65 -17.16
C ASN A 102 0.97 -16.12 -17.19
N TRP A 103 1.90 -16.84 -16.58
CA TRP A 103 3.33 -16.53 -16.67
C TRP A 103 3.81 -16.64 -18.12
N THR A 104 4.90 -15.95 -18.46
CA THR A 104 5.44 -15.93 -19.83
C THR A 104 6.66 -16.81 -19.94
N HIS A 105 6.69 -17.66 -20.97
CA HIS A 105 7.86 -18.48 -21.27
C HIS A 105 8.94 -17.63 -21.97
N PRO A 106 10.24 -17.76 -21.62
CA PRO A 106 11.31 -17.01 -22.28
C PRO A 106 11.48 -17.33 -23.77
N LYS A 107 11.14 -18.55 -24.19
CA LYS A 107 11.05 -18.91 -25.61
C LYS A 107 9.70 -18.46 -26.14
N ALA A 108 9.73 -17.71 -27.24
CA ALA A 108 8.54 -17.28 -27.98
C ALA A 108 7.65 -18.46 -28.39
N ASP A 109 6.35 -18.21 -28.50
CA ASP A 109 5.33 -19.14 -28.99
C ASP A 109 5.32 -20.50 -28.28
N THR A 110 5.80 -20.53 -27.04
CA THR A 110 5.79 -21.72 -26.19
C THR A 110 4.66 -21.59 -25.17
N PRO A 111 3.62 -22.44 -25.24
CA PRO A 111 2.54 -22.42 -24.26
C PRO A 111 3.07 -22.71 -22.85
N THR A 112 2.58 -21.95 -21.87
CA THR A 112 2.86 -22.15 -20.44
C THR A 112 1.80 -22.99 -19.74
N ASP A 113 0.68 -23.22 -20.41
CA ASP A 113 -0.43 -23.99 -19.88
C ASP A 113 -0.14 -25.49 -19.98
N SER A 114 -0.59 -26.24 -18.98
CA SER A 114 -0.59 -27.69 -19.04
C SER A 114 -1.45 -28.17 -20.21
N LYS A 115 -1.09 -29.32 -20.79
CA LYS A 115 -1.96 -29.97 -21.78
C LYS A 115 -3.31 -30.26 -21.12
N ASP A 116 -4.38 -29.83 -21.77
CA ASP A 116 -5.75 -30.01 -21.33
C ASP A 116 -6.52 -30.70 -22.47
N GLU A 117 -7.05 -31.89 -22.18
CA GLU A 117 -7.76 -32.72 -23.16
C GLU A 117 -9.11 -32.12 -23.59
N LEU A 118 -9.71 -31.25 -22.77
CA LEU A 118 -10.98 -30.59 -23.07
C LEU A 118 -10.78 -29.40 -24.01
N LEU A 119 -9.72 -28.63 -23.81
CA LEU A 119 -9.42 -27.45 -24.60
C LEU A 119 -8.65 -27.77 -25.89
N ASN A 120 -7.84 -28.83 -25.87
CA ASN A 120 -7.04 -29.28 -27.02
C ASN A 120 -7.19 -30.80 -27.21
N PRO A 121 -8.37 -31.30 -27.62
CA PRO A 121 -8.55 -32.72 -27.90
C PRO A 121 -7.65 -33.15 -29.06
N THR A 122 -7.04 -34.33 -28.92
CA THR A 122 -6.17 -34.98 -29.92
C THR A 122 -6.90 -35.42 -31.17
#